data_AF-A0A957Q2P8-F1
#
_entry.id   AF-A0A957Q2P8-F1
#
_cell.length_a   1.000
_cell.length_b   1.000
_cell.length_c   1.000
_cell.angle_alpha   90.00
_cell.angle_beta   90.00
_cell.angle_gamma   90.00
#
_symmetry.space_group_name_H-M   'P 1'
#
loop_
_entity.id
_entity.type
_entity.pdbx_description
1 polymer ?
#
loop_
_entity_poly.entity_id
_entity_poly.type
_entity_poly.pdbx_seq_one_letter_code
_entity_poly.pdbx_strand_id
1 'polypeptide(L)'
;GPPKASGVIPNMWYAPRVDVCLDSGWLLAYTVVMQKSTRRQMIKWHRFLAKGLELSVGRRGVLVVAEVEVTQNPPKADILLLRRESAQWTPDQMAVLPDGIRESRAHHVLIEFKYTESLTLDALHQALSYEYLYRTTNDLTGEDVRIFLLLAKTPGADRLQTFGYEATAQAGIYMSKQEVIRHIPLLVLNGLSDAPHNAYVKAFASRRAEKAKAFSAIRTQPDISDELLTYFEVLRTVWSLPEGVAMDETLTPERVMEIGREWKRILIQHTPPDEMDALLPAAYKQHFIEQGIEQGIEQGIEQGIEQGMYRTLVEILRRRLGEMPTTVDERLRKCTFAQLNTLVNPALDAATWEEFAAYLPTQAE
;
A
#
# COMPACT_ATOMS: atom_id res chain seq x y z
N GLY A 1 8.69 77.75 22.19
CA GLY A 1 9.94 77.27 22.82
C GLY A 1 9.68 75.98 23.57
N PRO A 2 10.73 75.19 23.89
CA PRO A 2 10.66 74.02 24.79
C PRO A 2 10.68 74.48 26.27
N PRO A 3 10.39 73.61 27.26
CA PRO A 3 11.25 72.50 27.72
C PRO A 3 10.52 71.12 27.66
N LYS A 4 11.11 69.91 27.69
CA LYS A 4 12.14 69.26 28.55
C LYS A 4 11.71 69.14 30.04
N ALA A 5 11.84 68.04 30.78
CA ALA A 5 12.14 66.60 30.52
C ALA A 5 11.57 65.79 31.76
N SER A 6 11.81 64.51 32.11
CA SER A 6 12.73 63.42 31.73
C SER A 6 12.28 62.09 32.43
N GLY A 7 12.81 60.93 32.02
CA GLY A 7 12.56 59.60 32.65
C GLY A 7 11.98 58.57 31.65
N VAL A 8 12.68 57.55 31.09
CA VAL A 8 14.01 56.95 31.36
C VAL A 8 14.00 56.10 32.66
N ILE A 9 14.34 54.80 32.73
CA ILE A 9 15.09 53.86 31.83
C ILE A 9 14.32 52.49 31.64
N PRO A 10 14.85 51.39 31.02
CA PRO A 10 14.02 50.40 30.31
C PRO A 10 14.04 48.98 30.95
N ASN A 11 13.67 47.96 30.17
CA ASN A 11 14.19 46.60 30.35
C ASN A 11 14.79 46.07 29.03
N MET A 12 16.09 45.80 29.04
CA MET A 12 16.87 45.28 27.90
C MET A 12 17.19 43.81 28.12
N TRP A 13 16.83 42.94 27.17
CA TRP A 13 17.38 41.58 27.07
C TRP A 13 17.61 41.18 25.60
N TYR A 14 18.64 41.79 24.99
CA TYR A 14 19.53 41.08 24.05
C TYR A 14 20.40 40.12 24.91
N ALA A 15 20.90 38.96 24.47
CA ALA A 15 21.04 38.33 23.15
C ALA A 15 21.09 36.78 23.37
N PRO A 16 21.43 35.90 22.39
CA PRO A 16 21.76 36.13 20.98
C PRO A 16 20.85 35.39 19.98
N ARG A 17 21.02 35.67 18.69
CA ARG A 17 20.71 34.67 17.66
C ARG A 17 21.77 33.57 17.73
N VAL A 18 21.32 32.33 17.79
CA VAL A 18 22.12 31.18 17.33
C VAL A 18 21.45 30.73 16.04
N ASP A 19 22.11 30.94 14.91
CA ASP A 19 21.63 30.47 13.60
C ASP A 19 21.84 28.94 13.51
N VAL A 20 20.96 28.19 14.18
CA VAL A 20 20.87 26.74 14.00
C VAL A 20 20.05 26.48 12.74
N CYS A 21 20.72 26.12 11.65
CA CYS A 21 20.04 25.65 10.45
C CYS A 21 19.40 24.29 10.76
N LEU A 22 18.07 24.26 10.88
CA LEU A 22 17.28 23.04 11.05
C LEU A 22 16.38 22.87 9.82
N ASP A 23 16.53 21.74 9.13
CA ASP A 23 15.77 21.44 7.92
C ASP A 23 14.26 21.51 8.15
N SER A 24 13.58 22.32 7.34
CA SER A 24 12.15 22.61 7.44
C SER A 24 11.23 21.47 6.97
N GLY A 25 11.72 20.23 6.92
CA GLY A 25 10.98 19.04 6.47
C GLY A 25 10.15 18.32 7.53
N TRP A 26 10.52 18.38 8.81
CA TRP A 26 10.02 17.43 9.83
C TRP A 26 8.96 17.96 10.81
N LEU A 27 8.55 19.24 10.73
CA LEU A 27 7.58 19.85 11.66
C LEU A 27 6.18 20.13 11.07
N LEU A 28 5.95 19.81 9.80
CA LEU A 28 4.62 19.94 9.16
C LEU A 28 3.78 18.65 9.20
N ALA A 29 4.37 17.50 9.55
CA ALA A 29 3.68 16.21 9.57
C ALA A 29 2.82 15.96 10.83
N TYR A 30 2.99 16.73 11.91
CA TYR A 30 2.36 16.47 13.22
C TYR A 30 1.28 17.48 13.65
N THR A 31 0.98 18.48 12.82
CA THR A 31 0.17 19.66 13.23
C THR A 31 -1.24 19.69 12.60
N VAL A 32 -1.67 18.59 11.99
CA VAL A 32 -3.03 18.45 11.41
C VAL A 32 -3.98 17.70 12.37
N VAL A 33 -3.46 16.82 13.22
CA VAL A 33 -4.25 16.08 14.22
C VAL A 33 -4.27 16.84 15.54
N MET A 34 -5.20 17.81 15.68
CA MET A 34 -5.82 18.28 16.95
C MET A 34 -6.63 19.59 16.83
N GLN A 35 -7.21 19.94 15.66
CA GLN A 35 -8.35 20.87 15.66
C GLN A 35 -9.59 20.18 16.27
N LYS A 36 -9.65 20.14 17.61
CA LYS A 36 -10.87 19.83 18.35
C LYS A 36 -11.90 20.91 18.07
N SER A 37 -12.77 20.68 17.10
CA SER A 37 -13.90 21.57 16.84
C SER A 37 -14.75 21.67 18.09
N THR A 38 -14.93 22.89 18.61
CA THR A 38 -15.84 23.18 19.72
C THR A 38 -17.29 23.12 19.23
N ARG A 39 -17.73 21.92 18.81
CA ARG A 39 -19.13 21.64 18.46
C ARG A 39 -20.00 21.99 19.65
N ARG A 40 -20.73 23.10 19.51
CA ARG A 40 -21.75 23.58 20.47
C ARG A 40 -22.68 22.42 20.79
N GLN A 41 -22.66 21.92 22.03
CA GLN A 41 -23.45 20.74 22.40
C GLN A 41 -24.94 21.03 22.20
N MET A 42 -25.51 20.44 21.14
CA MET A 42 -26.93 20.56 20.86
C MET A 42 -27.73 19.70 21.84
N ILE A 43 -28.95 20.15 22.14
CA ILE A 43 -29.88 19.43 23.01
C ILE A 43 -30.17 18.06 22.37
N LYS A 44 -29.83 16.98 23.09
CA LYS A 44 -30.09 15.60 22.67
C LYS A 44 -31.57 15.25 22.81
N TRP A 45 -32.42 15.85 21.97
CA TRP A 45 -33.89 15.71 21.99
C TRP A 45 -34.36 14.25 21.98
N HIS A 46 -33.63 13.35 21.31
CA HIS A 46 -33.90 11.91 21.33
C HIS A 46 -33.88 11.29 22.74
N ARG A 47 -33.09 11.81 23.69
CA ARG A 47 -33.09 11.34 25.10
C ARG A 47 -34.38 11.71 25.83
N PHE A 48 -34.95 12.89 25.54
CA PHE A 48 -36.24 13.32 26.10
C PHE A 48 -37.39 12.50 25.51
N LEU A 49 -37.37 12.26 24.18
CA LEU A 49 -38.32 11.35 23.53
C LEU A 49 -38.22 9.93 24.09
N ALA A 50 -37.00 9.39 24.25
CA ALA A 50 -36.77 8.08 24.86
C ALA A 50 -37.31 8.01 26.29
N LYS A 51 -37.18 9.07 27.10
CA LYS A 51 -37.79 9.10 28.44
C LYS A 51 -39.33 9.12 28.40
N GLY A 52 -39.92 9.81 27.43
CA GLY A 52 -41.36 9.77 27.18
C GLY A 52 -41.85 8.37 26.77
N LEU A 53 -41.07 7.65 25.95
CA LEU A 53 -41.33 6.26 25.59
C LEU A 53 -41.14 5.31 26.79
N GLU A 54 -40.05 5.42 27.55
CA GLU A 54 -39.79 4.63 28.76
C GLU A 54 -40.95 4.75 29.78
N LEU A 55 -41.43 5.98 30.02
CA LEU A 55 -42.54 6.23 30.95
C LEU A 55 -43.91 5.72 30.43
N SER A 56 -44.09 5.57 29.11
CA SER A 56 -45.36 5.17 28.50
C SER A 56 -45.43 3.68 28.13
N VAL A 57 -44.41 3.13 27.47
CA VAL A 57 -44.35 1.71 27.05
C VAL A 57 -43.46 0.83 27.94
N GLY A 58 -42.56 1.40 28.76
CA GLY A 58 -41.75 0.63 29.71
C GLY A 58 -42.60 -0.12 30.75
N ARG A 59 -43.64 0.53 31.27
CA ARG A 59 -44.66 -0.11 32.15
C ARG A 59 -45.51 -1.17 31.45
N ARG A 60 -45.35 -1.36 30.13
CA ARG A 60 -46.04 -2.36 29.30
C ARG A 60 -45.06 -3.45 28.79
N GLY A 61 -43.87 -3.55 29.39
CA GLY A 61 -42.87 -4.58 29.07
C GLY A 61 -41.92 -4.25 27.92
N VAL A 62 -42.00 -3.04 27.33
CA VAL A 62 -41.13 -2.63 26.23
C VAL A 62 -39.87 -1.96 26.80
N LEU A 63 -38.71 -2.61 26.66
CA LEU A 63 -37.43 -1.98 26.98
C LEU A 63 -37.16 -0.82 26.03
N VAL A 64 -36.82 0.35 26.58
CA VAL A 64 -36.44 1.54 25.81
C VAL A 64 -35.01 1.91 26.16
N VAL A 65 -34.13 1.91 25.16
CA VAL A 65 -32.72 2.31 25.28
C VAL A 65 -32.46 3.48 24.34
N ALA A 66 -31.77 4.51 24.83
CA ALA A 66 -31.28 5.62 24.03
C ALA A 66 -29.77 5.47 23.78
N GLU A 67 -29.28 6.02 22.67
CA GLU A 67 -27.83 6.07 22.36
C GLU A 67 -27.16 4.68 22.30
N VAL A 68 -27.87 3.72 21.71
CA VAL A 68 -27.35 2.37 21.43
C VAL A 68 -26.19 2.44 20.42
N GLU A 69 -25.08 1.79 20.75
CA GLU A 69 -23.96 1.58 19.82
C GLU A 69 -24.37 0.52 18.77
N VAL A 70 -24.40 0.92 17.50
CA VAL A 70 -24.95 0.09 16.40
C VAL A 70 -23.91 -0.90 15.85
N THR A 71 -22.61 -0.63 16.03
CA THR A 71 -21.53 -1.53 15.60
C THR A 71 -20.43 -1.63 16.66
N GLN A 72 -19.85 -2.82 16.82
CA GLN A 72 -18.71 -3.05 17.72
C GLN A 72 -17.39 -2.52 17.14
N ASN A 73 -17.31 -2.40 15.81
CA ASN A 73 -16.17 -1.86 15.08
C ASN A 73 -16.63 -0.70 14.18
N PRO A 74 -15.79 0.31 13.92
CA PRO A 74 -16.09 1.32 12.91
C PRO A 74 -16.24 0.66 11.52
N PRO A 75 -17.23 1.07 10.70
CA PRO A 75 -17.32 0.64 9.32
C PRO A 75 -16.13 1.14 8.51
N LYS A 76 -15.76 0.39 7.46
CA LYS A 76 -14.65 0.67 6.56
C LYS A 76 -15.17 0.70 5.12
N ALA A 77 -14.81 1.75 4.36
CA ALA A 77 -14.91 1.74 2.91
C ALA A 77 -13.74 0.95 2.31
N ASP A 78 -13.92 0.37 1.13
CA ASP A 78 -12.92 -0.53 0.53
C ASP A 78 -11.65 0.22 0.10
N ILE A 79 -11.78 1.38 -0.57
CA ILE A 79 -10.65 2.22 -0.98
C ILE A 79 -10.99 3.72 -0.83
N LEU A 80 -9.99 4.51 -0.44
CA LEU A 80 -10.02 5.98 -0.43
C LEU A 80 -8.82 6.52 -1.23
N LEU A 81 -9.09 7.39 -2.21
CA LEU A 81 -8.09 8.16 -2.95
C LEU A 81 -8.19 9.63 -2.53
N LEU A 82 -7.05 10.28 -2.26
CA LEU A 82 -6.98 11.67 -1.79
C LEU A 82 -6.17 12.55 -2.74
N ARG A 83 -6.81 13.55 -3.34
CA ARG A 83 -6.12 14.56 -4.16
C ARG A 83 -5.61 15.71 -3.28
N ARG A 84 -4.40 15.52 -2.75
CA ARG A 84 -3.79 16.39 -1.71
C ARG A 84 -3.17 17.69 -2.22
N GLU A 85 -2.60 17.68 -3.41
CA GLU A 85 -1.66 18.74 -3.88
C GLU A 85 -2.27 19.69 -4.92
N SER A 86 -3.37 19.29 -5.57
CA SER A 86 -3.90 19.96 -6.75
C SER A 86 -5.43 20.02 -6.79
N ALA A 87 -5.97 21.05 -7.44
CA ALA A 87 -7.42 21.20 -7.66
C ALA A 87 -7.97 20.28 -8.79
N GLN A 88 -7.08 19.70 -9.61
CA GLN A 88 -7.38 18.76 -10.69
C GLN A 88 -6.30 17.69 -10.74
N TRP A 89 -6.61 16.49 -11.23
CA TRP A 89 -5.62 15.43 -11.43
C TRP A 89 -4.54 15.87 -12.44
N THR A 90 -3.27 15.51 -12.21
CA THR A 90 -2.20 15.76 -13.19
C THR A 90 -2.39 14.89 -14.44
N PRO A 91 -1.75 15.22 -15.59
CA PRO A 91 -1.81 14.37 -16.78
C PRO A 91 -1.44 12.91 -16.50
N ASP A 92 -0.42 12.68 -15.66
CA ASP A 92 0.09 11.35 -15.30
C ASP A 92 -0.91 10.61 -14.40
N GLN A 93 -1.52 11.30 -13.44
CA GLN A 93 -2.63 10.75 -12.63
C GLN A 93 -3.82 10.39 -13.51
N MET A 94 -4.17 11.25 -14.48
CA MET A 94 -5.23 10.96 -15.46
C MET A 94 -4.86 9.81 -16.43
N ALA A 95 -3.58 9.50 -16.61
CA ALA A 95 -3.14 8.37 -17.44
C ALA A 95 -3.29 7.00 -16.75
N VAL A 96 -3.51 6.96 -15.42
CA VAL A 96 -3.68 5.71 -14.65
C VAL A 96 -5.00 5.62 -13.88
N LEU A 97 -5.74 6.72 -13.72
CA LEU A 97 -7.09 6.73 -13.14
C LEU A 97 -8.15 6.30 -14.18
N PRO A 98 -9.12 5.44 -13.80
CA PRO A 98 -10.13 4.96 -14.74
C PRO A 98 -11.17 6.04 -15.08
N ASP A 99 -11.88 5.83 -16.20
CA ASP A 99 -13.04 6.63 -16.61
C ASP A 99 -14.02 6.80 -15.42
N GLY A 100 -14.63 7.98 -15.29
CA GLY A 100 -15.53 8.37 -14.20
C GLY A 100 -14.79 8.92 -12.97
N ILE A 101 -13.70 8.26 -12.55
CA ILE A 101 -12.88 8.73 -11.42
C ILE A 101 -11.94 9.86 -11.88
N ARG A 102 -11.34 9.74 -13.07
CA ARG A 102 -10.44 10.77 -13.63
C ARG A 102 -11.15 12.10 -13.94
N GLU A 103 -12.46 12.11 -14.16
CA GLU A 103 -13.29 13.31 -14.30
C GLU A 103 -13.75 13.90 -12.96
N SER A 104 -13.54 13.18 -11.84
CA SER A 104 -14.05 13.57 -10.54
C SER A 104 -13.38 14.85 -10.01
N ARG A 105 -14.19 15.88 -9.75
CA ARG A 105 -13.75 17.11 -9.09
C ARG A 105 -13.62 16.99 -7.58
N ALA A 106 -14.20 15.96 -6.95
CA ALA A 106 -14.05 15.72 -5.53
C ALA A 106 -12.56 15.52 -5.15
N HIS A 107 -12.17 15.97 -3.97
CA HIS A 107 -10.82 15.78 -3.43
C HIS A 107 -10.67 14.43 -2.70
N HIS A 108 -11.78 13.91 -2.18
CA HIS A 108 -11.86 12.63 -1.48
C HIS A 108 -12.72 11.67 -2.31
N VAL A 109 -12.09 10.73 -3.02
CA VAL A 109 -12.78 9.71 -3.81
C VAL A 109 -12.85 8.42 -2.99
N LEU A 110 -14.05 8.03 -2.61
CA LEU A 110 -14.33 6.73 -2.00
C LEU A 110 -14.72 5.72 -3.08
N ILE A 111 -14.37 4.46 -2.88
CA ILE A 111 -14.74 3.34 -3.74
C ILE A 111 -15.36 2.26 -2.87
N GLU A 112 -16.56 1.81 -3.27
CA GLU A 112 -17.19 0.58 -2.83
C GLU A 112 -17.03 -0.45 -3.96
N PHE A 113 -16.50 -1.64 -3.69
CA PHE A 113 -16.14 -2.61 -4.72
C PHE A 113 -16.78 -3.98 -4.52
N LYS A 114 -17.58 -4.42 -5.50
CA LYS A 114 -18.21 -5.76 -5.48
C LYS A 114 -17.65 -6.65 -6.59
N TYR A 115 -16.91 -7.68 -6.18
CA TYR A 115 -16.34 -8.70 -7.07
C TYR A 115 -17.31 -9.84 -7.38
N THR A 116 -17.90 -10.43 -6.33
CA THR A 116 -18.76 -11.62 -6.41
C THR A 116 -20.24 -11.26 -6.54
N GLU A 117 -20.66 -10.09 -6.06
CA GLU A 117 -22.04 -9.62 -6.14
C GLU A 117 -22.32 -8.81 -7.42
N SER A 118 -23.59 -8.49 -7.64
CA SER A 118 -24.05 -7.53 -8.66
C SER A 118 -24.57 -6.26 -7.97
N LEU A 119 -25.29 -5.40 -8.69
CA LEU A 119 -25.93 -4.23 -8.09
C LEU A 119 -27.00 -4.69 -7.07
N THR A 120 -26.78 -4.42 -5.78
CA THR A 120 -27.69 -4.73 -4.66
C THR A 120 -28.11 -3.48 -3.92
N LEU A 121 -29.25 -3.56 -3.22
CA LEU A 121 -29.69 -2.50 -2.31
C LEU A 121 -28.68 -2.32 -1.18
N ASP A 122 -28.09 -3.42 -0.69
CA ASP A 122 -27.12 -3.36 0.40
C ASP A 122 -25.77 -2.75 -0.01
N ALA A 123 -25.29 -2.98 -1.24
CA ALA A 123 -24.13 -2.25 -1.77
C ALA A 123 -24.38 -0.74 -1.88
N LEU A 124 -25.62 -0.33 -2.20
CA LEU A 124 -26.02 1.08 -2.19
C LEU A 124 -26.15 1.63 -0.75
N HIS A 125 -26.68 0.85 0.19
CA HIS A 125 -26.71 1.19 1.62
C HIS A 125 -25.30 1.36 2.20
N GLN A 126 -24.36 0.47 1.86
CA GLN A 126 -22.95 0.56 2.27
C GLN A 126 -22.33 1.85 1.73
N ALA A 127 -22.42 2.09 0.41
CA ALA A 127 -21.87 3.30 -0.21
C ALA A 127 -22.45 4.59 0.41
N LEU A 128 -23.78 4.69 0.58
CA LEU A 128 -24.43 5.82 1.23
C LEU A 128 -23.96 6.02 2.67
N SER A 129 -23.85 4.94 3.44
CA SER A 129 -23.44 4.97 4.85
C SER A 129 -21.99 5.40 4.99
N TYR A 130 -21.10 4.85 4.16
CA TYR A 130 -19.66 5.14 4.21
C TYR A 130 -19.36 6.57 3.77
N GLU A 131 -19.99 7.06 2.69
CA GLU A 131 -19.88 8.47 2.30
C GLU A 131 -20.40 9.40 3.41
N TYR A 132 -21.59 9.14 3.97
CA TYR A 132 -22.17 9.96 5.02
C TYR A 132 -21.28 10.02 6.26
N LEU A 133 -20.82 8.86 6.76
CA LEU A 133 -20.00 8.77 7.96
C LEU A 133 -18.61 9.38 7.74
N TYR A 134 -17.97 9.11 6.61
CA TYR A 134 -16.67 9.70 6.27
C TYR A 134 -16.78 11.23 6.19
N ARG A 135 -17.77 11.75 5.46
CA ARG A 135 -18.02 13.19 5.31
C ARG A 135 -18.27 13.88 6.64
N THR A 136 -19.18 13.34 7.46
CA THR A 136 -19.59 13.96 8.74
C THR A 136 -18.58 13.82 9.88
N THR A 137 -17.65 12.86 9.78
CA THR A 137 -16.52 12.70 10.70
C THR A 137 -15.38 13.67 10.38
N ASN A 138 -15.14 13.96 9.10
CA ASN A 138 -14.06 14.84 8.63
C ASN A 138 -14.52 16.31 8.38
N ASP A 139 -15.76 16.65 8.75
CA ASP A 139 -16.38 17.99 8.58
C ASP A 139 -16.42 18.50 7.11
N LEU A 140 -16.50 17.56 6.15
CA LEU A 140 -16.49 17.82 4.70
C LEU A 140 -17.90 18.11 4.16
N THR A 141 -17.99 18.69 2.96
CA THR A 141 -19.25 18.91 2.23
C THR A 141 -19.55 17.77 1.24
N GLY A 142 -20.71 17.86 0.56
CA GLY A 142 -21.09 16.94 -0.52
C GLY A 142 -20.37 17.18 -1.86
N GLU A 143 -19.54 18.21 -1.96
CA GLU A 143 -18.72 18.48 -3.15
C GLU A 143 -17.27 18.01 -2.97
N ASP A 144 -16.76 18.00 -1.74
CA ASP A 144 -15.41 17.52 -1.40
C ASP A 144 -15.25 16.01 -1.55
N VAL A 145 -16.34 15.27 -1.28
CA VAL A 145 -16.39 13.79 -1.28
C VAL A 145 -17.20 13.28 -2.47
N ARG A 146 -16.74 12.18 -3.08
CA ARG A 146 -17.54 11.39 -4.01
C ARG A 146 -17.31 9.91 -3.78
N ILE A 147 -18.37 9.13 -3.54
CA ILE A 147 -18.29 7.67 -3.62
C ILE A 147 -18.66 7.12 -4.99
N PHE A 148 -17.93 6.12 -5.44
CA PHE A 148 -18.16 5.34 -6.66
C PHE A 148 -18.47 3.89 -6.29
N LEU A 149 -19.44 3.27 -6.99
CA LEU A 149 -19.73 1.84 -6.85
C LEU A 149 -19.15 1.10 -8.06
N LEU A 150 -18.13 0.28 -7.82
CA LEU A 150 -17.46 -0.52 -8.85
C LEU A 150 -17.98 -1.97 -8.80
N LEU A 151 -18.47 -2.47 -9.94
CA LEU A 151 -18.98 -3.84 -10.04
C LEU A 151 -18.17 -4.64 -11.07
N ALA A 152 -17.57 -5.74 -10.64
CA ALA A 152 -16.95 -6.71 -11.53
C ALA A 152 -18.01 -7.40 -12.42
N LYS A 153 -19.17 -7.73 -11.86
CA LYS A 153 -20.29 -8.35 -12.59
C LYS A 153 -21.20 -7.30 -13.21
N THR A 154 -21.61 -7.52 -14.46
CA THR A 154 -22.60 -6.68 -15.15
C THR A 154 -23.98 -6.84 -14.50
N PRO A 155 -24.66 -5.77 -14.08
CA PRO A 155 -26.05 -5.84 -13.64
C PRO A 155 -27.00 -6.23 -14.78
N GLY A 156 -28.12 -6.88 -14.43
CA GLY A 156 -29.25 -7.00 -15.34
C GLY A 156 -29.92 -5.65 -15.60
N ALA A 157 -30.58 -5.51 -16.75
CA ALA A 157 -31.29 -4.28 -17.11
C ALA A 157 -32.44 -3.96 -16.13
N ASP A 158 -33.05 -5.00 -15.56
CA ASP A 158 -34.02 -4.94 -14.47
C ASP A 158 -33.42 -4.28 -13.20
N ARG A 159 -32.18 -4.61 -12.84
CA ARG A 159 -31.49 -4.04 -11.67
C ARG A 159 -31.14 -2.58 -11.90
N LEU A 160 -30.63 -2.25 -13.09
CA LEU A 160 -30.36 -0.86 -13.48
C LEU A 160 -31.66 -0.03 -13.42
N GLN A 161 -32.75 -0.53 -14.01
CA GLN A 161 -34.06 0.13 -13.97
C GLN A 161 -34.61 0.29 -12.54
N THR A 162 -34.51 -0.75 -11.70
CA THR A 162 -34.97 -0.75 -10.30
C THR A 162 -34.31 0.37 -9.48
N PHE A 163 -33.01 0.60 -9.68
CA PHE A 163 -32.25 1.65 -9.01
C PHE A 163 -32.09 2.93 -9.86
N GLY A 164 -32.86 3.05 -10.96
CA GLY A 164 -32.91 4.22 -11.84
C GLY A 164 -31.60 4.59 -12.53
N TYR A 165 -30.66 3.64 -12.68
CA TYR A 165 -29.36 3.83 -13.33
C TYR A 165 -29.48 3.79 -14.86
N GLU A 166 -29.04 4.86 -15.51
CA GLU A 166 -28.95 4.98 -16.97
C GLU A 166 -27.50 5.15 -17.42
N ALA A 167 -27.18 4.64 -18.62
CA ALA A 167 -25.84 4.74 -19.19
C ALA A 167 -25.49 6.19 -19.57
N THR A 168 -24.25 6.59 -19.31
CA THR A 168 -23.71 7.88 -19.74
C THR A 168 -23.11 7.79 -21.16
N ALA A 169 -22.56 8.90 -21.66
CA ALA A 169 -21.76 8.91 -22.89
C ALA A 169 -20.42 8.15 -22.74
N GLN A 170 -19.96 7.86 -21.52
CA GLN A 170 -18.76 7.06 -21.26
C GLN A 170 -19.14 5.58 -21.06
N ALA A 171 -18.44 4.70 -21.78
CA ALA A 171 -18.71 3.27 -21.79
C ALA A 171 -18.56 2.66 -20.38
N GLY A 172 -19.53 1.86 -19.95
CA GLY A 172 -19.51 1.18 -18.64
C GLY A 172 -19.89 2.04 -17.45
N ILE A 173 -20.16 3.34 -17.63
CA ILE A 173 -20.50 4.27 -16.56
C ILE A 173 -21.98 4.62 -16.60
N TYR A 174 -22.62 4.48 -15.44
CA TYR A 174 -24.04 4.71 -15.23
C TYR A 174 -24.28 5.71 -14.11
N MET A 175 -25.31 6.54 -14.25
CA MET A 175 -25.75 7.52 -13.24
C MET A 175 -27.22 7.27 -12.89
N SER A 176 -27.58 7.36 -11.61
CA SER A 176 -28.97 7.18 -11.18
C SER A 176 -29.77 8.48 -11.30
N LYS A 177 -31.05 8.36 -11.66
CA LYS A 177 -32.05 9.44 -11.57
C LYS A 177 -32.74 9.54 -10.20
N GLN A 178 -32.48 8.62 -9.27
CA GLN A 178 -33.12 8.60 -7.96
C GLN A 178 -32.39 9.55 -6.98
N GLU A 179 -33.11 10.51 -6.41
CA GLU A 179 -32.57 11.63 -5.61
C GLU A 179 -31.55 11.23 -4.53
N VAL A 180 -31.75 10.09 -3.88
CA VAL A 180 -30.92 9.58 -2.78
C VAL A 180 -29.55 9.07 -3.26
N ILE A 181 -29.45 8.57 -4.50
CA ILE A 181 -28.24 7.90 -5.04
C ILE A 181 -27.74 8.52 -6.35
N ARG A 182 -28.37 9.58 -6.86
CA ARG A 182 -28.01 10.27 -8.12
C ARG A 182 -26.56 10.74 -8.20
N HIS A 183 -25.90 10.93 -7.05
CA HIS A 183 -24.52 11.37 -6.97
C HIS A 183 -23.51 10.22 -7.02
N ILE A 184 -23.93 8.98 -6.79
CA ILE A 184 -23.08 7.77 -6.77
C ILE A 184 -22.94 7.19 -8.18
N PRO A 185 -21.79 7.36 -8.86
CA PRO A 185 -21.58 6.81 -10.20
C PRO A 185 -21.31 5.30 -10.11
N LEU A 186 -21.93 4.56 -11.01
CA LEU A 186 -21.81 3.11 -11.09
C LEU A 186 -20.87 2.74 -12.26
N LEU A 187 -19.73 2.13 -11.93
CA LEU A 187 -18.71 1.69 -12.88
C LEU A 187 -18.81 0.17 -13.05
N VAL A 188 -19.31 -0.27 -14.20
CA VAL A 188 -19.42 -1.68 -14.56
C VAL A 188 -18.17 -2.09 -15.33
N LEU A 189 -17.24 -2.81 -14.68
CA LEU A 189 -15.90 -3.08 -15.19
C LEU A 189 -15.90 -3.86 -16.52
N ASN A 190 -16.89 -4.74 -16.72
CA ASN A 190 -17.14 -5.46 -17.98
C ASN A 190 -17.55 -4.56 -19.16
N GLY A 191 -17.89 -3.30 -18.93
CA GLY A 191 -18.37 -2.34 -19.94
C GLY A 191 -17.48 -1.10 -20.12
N LEU A 192 -16.46 -0.91 -19.26
CA LEU A 192 -15.49 0.17 -19.41
C LEU A 192 -14.74 0.07 -20.74
N SER A 193 -14.29 1.20 -21.28
CA SER A 193 -13.56 1.25 -22.55
C SER A 193 -12.22 0.49 -22.46
N ASP A 194 -11.75 -0.06 -23.58
CA ASP A 194 -10.46 -0.78 -23.67
C ASP A 194 -9.23 0.17 -23.70
N ALA A 195 -9.38 1.40 -23.19
CA ALA A 195 -8.30 2.37 -23.10
C ALA A 195 -7.32 2.02 -21.95
N PRO A 196 -6.01 2.34 -22.07
CA PRO A 196 -4.98 1.87 -21.12
C PRO A 196 -5.24 2.22 -19.66
N HIS A 197 -5.73 3.43 -19.37
CA HIS A 197 -6.01 3.92 -18.01
C HIS A 197 -7.14 3.14 -17.29
N ASN A 198 -7.97 2.39 -18.02
CA ASN A 198 -8.95 1.48 -17.43
C ASN A 198 -8.40 0.08 -17.13
N ALA A 199 -7.21 -0.28 -17.66
CA ALA A 199 -6.77 -1.67 -17.66
C ALA A 199 -6.60 -2.25 -16.25
N TYR A 200 -6.06 -1.48 -15.31
CA TYR A 200 -5.89 -1.90 -13.92
C TYR A 200 -7.21 -2.30 -13.24
N VAL A 201 -8.31 -1.56 -13.46
CA VAL A 201 -9.62 -1.95 -12.93
C VAL A 201 -10.29 -3.04 -13.78
N LYS A 202 -10.12 -3.02 -15.11
CA LYS A 202 -10.67 -4.07 -15.99
C LYS A 202 -10.04 -5.45 -15.79
N ALA A 203 -8.84 -5.54 -15.22
CA ALA A 203 -8.26 -6.82 -14.78
C ALA A 203 -9.15 -7.54 -13.74
N PHE A 204 -9.94 -6.81 -12.96
CA PHE A 204 -10.90 -7.36 -11.99
C PHE A 204 -12.31 -7.59 -12.57
N ALA A 205 -12.57 -7.27 -13.84
CA ALA A 205 -13.87 -7.49 -14.48
C ALA A 205 -14.27 -8.99 -14.50
N SER A 206 -15.55 -9.32 -14.36
CA SER A 206 -15.97 -10.73 -14.21
C SER A 206 -15.89 -11.55 -15.51
N ARG A 207 -15.83 -10.93 -16.68
CA ARG A 207 -15.75 -11.62 -17.98
C ARG A 207 -14.30 -11.93 -18.33
N ARG A 208 -13.97 -13.22 -18.53
CA ARG A 208 -12.63 -13.70 -18.91
C ARG A 208 -12.05 -12.97 -20.14
N ALA A 209 -12.89 -12.63 -21.13
CA ALA A 209 -12.46 -11.85 -22.30
C ALA A 209 -11.99 -10.43 -21.94
N GLU A 210 -12.75 -9.72 -21.10
CA GLU A 210 -12.39 -8.35 -20.68
C GLU A 210 -11.16 -8.33 -19.76
N LYS A 211 -11.00 -9.34 -18.88
CA LYS A 211 -9.74 -9.55 -18.15
C LYS A 211 -8.57 -9.77 -19.12
N ALA A 212 -8.72 -10.61 -20.13
CA ALA A 212 -7.65 -10.95 -21.07
C ALA A 212 -7.17 -9.71 -21.86
N LYS A 213 -8.11 -8.85 -22.32
CA LYS A 213 -7.76 -7.55 -22.91
C LYS A 213 -6.99 -6.67 -21.92
N ALA A 214 -7.47 -6.55 -20.68
CA ALA A 214 -6.87 -5.72 -19.65
C ALA A 214 -5.42 -6.14 -19.34
N PHE A 215 -5.18 -7.43 -19.11
CA PHE A 215 -3.81 -7.97 -18.94
C PHE A 215 -2.94 -7.78 -20.19
N SER A 216 -3.53 -7.74 -21.39
CA SER A 216 -2.78 -7.42 -22.60
C SER A 216 -2.39 -5.94 -22.67
N ALA A 217 -3.27 -5.03 -22.28
CA ALA A 217 -2.98 -3.60 -22.23
C ALA A 217 -1.90 -3.27 -21.19
N ILE A 218 -2.01 -3.85 -19.98
CA ILE A 218 -1.03 -3.74 -18.88
C ILE A 218 0.38 -4.13 -19.35
N ARG A 219 0.52 -5.28 -20.04
CA ARG A 219 1.82 -5.74 -20.61
C ARG A 219 2.37 -4.89 -21.75
N THR A 220 1.62 -3.92 -22.26
CA THR A 220 2.04 -3.02 -23.36
C THR A 220 2.14 -1.56 -22.94
N GLN A 221 1.96 -1.24 -21.66
CA GLN A 221 2.08 0.11 -21.14
C GLN A 221 3.57 0.54 -21.10
N PRO A 222 3.96 1.71 -21.67
CA PRO A 222 5.38 2.04 -21.82
C PRO A 222 6.14 2.21 -20.50
N ASP A 223 5.49 2.81 -19.50
CA ASP A 223 6.10 3.25 -18.24
C ASP A 223 5.59 2.48 -17.01
N ILE A 224 5.16 1.22 -17.18
CA ILE A 224 4.69 0.40 -16.06
C ILE A 224 5.86 -0.10 -15.20
N SER A 225 5.74 0.04 -13.88
CA SER A 225 6.77 -0.48 -12.97
C SER A 225 6.77 -2.01 -12.94
N ASP A 226 7.97 -2.58 -12.80
CA ASP A 226 8.18 -4.02 -12.67
C ASP A 226 7.35 -4.63 -11.53
N GLU A 227 7.23 -3.93 -10.40
CA GLU A 227 6.41 -4.35 -9.25
C GLU A 227 4.93 -4.50 -9.62
N LEU A 228 4.35 -3.48 -10.28
CA LEU A 228 2.94 -3.46 -10.67
C LEU A 228 2.64 -4.49 -11.77
N LEU A 229 3.58 -4.67 -12.69
CA LEU A 229 3.51 -5.66 -13.75
C LEU A 229 3.58 -7.09 -13.19
N THR A 230 4.44 -7.33 -12.21
CA THR A 230 4.55 -8.59 -11.46
C THR A 230 3.24 -8.90 -10.73
N TYR A 231 2.70 -7.93 -9.99
CA TYR A 231 1.43 -8.06 -9.27
C TYR A 231 0.30 -8.57 -10.18
N PHE A 232 0.14 -7.96 -11.36
CA PHE A 232 -0.90 -8.36 -12.31
C PHE A 232 -0.64 -9.71 -12.98
N GLU A 233 0.60 -10.05 -13.34
CA GLU A 233 0.89 -11.36 -13.97
C GLU A 233 0.80 -12.55 -12.98
N VAL A 234 1.11 -12.33 -11.69
CA VAL A 234 0.79 -13.31 -10.63
C VAL A 234 -0.72 -13.43 -10.46
N LEU A 235 -1.47 -12.34 -10.30
CA LEU A 235 -2.95 -12.37 -10.23
C LEU A 235 -3.59 -13.08 -11.43
N ARG A 236 -3.11 -12.81 -12.65
CA ARG A 236 -3.56 -13.49 -13.87
C ARG A 236 -3.38 -15.00 -13.76
N THR A 237 -2.25 -15.44 -13.23
CA THR A 237 -1.90 -16.86 -13.11
C THR A 237 -2.67 -17.55 -11.99
N VAL A 238 -2.78 -16.91 -10.81
CA VAL A 238 -3.62 -17.37 -9.68
C VAL A 238 -5.09 -17.53 -10.10
N TRP A 239 -5.67 -16.55 -10.79
CA TRP A 239 -7.04 -16.66 -11.33
C TRP A 239 -7.19 -17.57 -12.55
N SER A 240 -6.11 -18.23 -13.00
CA SER A 240 -6.13 -19.25 -14.06
C SER A 240 -5.97 -20.67 -13.52
N LEU A 241 -5.76 -20.86 -12.21
CA LEU A 241 -5.68 -22.17 -11.56
C LEU A 241 -7.05 -22.87 -11.57
N PRO A 242 -7.12 -24.21 -11.70
CA PRO A 242 -8.35 -24.97 -11.56
C PRO A 242 -8.97 -24.85 -10.15
N GLU A 243 -10.31 -24.79 -10.09
CA GLU A 243 -11.03 -24.91 -8.82
C GLU A 243 -10.68 -26.24 -8.13
N GLY A 244 -10.29 -26.17 -6.86
CA GLY A 244 -9.81 -27.32 -6.09
C GLY A 244 -8.27 -27.43 -5.98
N VAL A 245 -7.49 -26.63 -6.72
CA VAL A 245 -6.08 -26.38 -6.36
C VAL A 245 -6.07 -25.45 -5.15
N ALA A 246 -6.01 -26.03 -3.96
CA ALA A 246 -5.97 -25.28 -2.71
C ALA A 246 -4.63 -24.55 -2.56
N MET A 247 -4.66 -23.23 -2.72
CA MET A 247 -3.95 -22.39 -1.76
C MET A 247 -4.86 -22.33 -0.52
N ASP A 248 -4.44 -23.00 0.55
CA ASP A 248 -5.10 -23.00 1.86
C ASP A 248 -4.85 -21.69 2.63
N GLU A 249 -3.78 -20.99 2.28
CA GLU A 249 -3.48 -19.62 2.66
C GLU A 249 -4.51 -18.61 2.12
N THR A 250 -4.83 -17.59 2.94
CA THR A 250 -5.59 -16.42 2.49
C THR A 250 -4.79 -15.60 1.49
N LEU A 251 -5.28 -15.49 0.25
CA LEU A 251 -4.66 -14.68 -0.80
C LEU A 251 -4.69 -13.18 -0.44
N THR A 252 -3.54 -12.62 -0.03
CA THR A 252 -3.36 -11.18 0.21
C THR A 252 -2.47 -10.53 -0.87
N PRO A 253 -2.46 -9.20 -1.03
CA PRO A 253 -1.53 -8.51 -1.94
C PRO A 253 -0.07 -8.79 -1.63
N GLU A 254 0.29 -8.90 -0.34
CA GLU A 254 1.66 -9.17 0.11
C GLU A 254 2.11 -10.57 -0.33
N ARG A 255 1.21 -11.57 -0.24
CA ARG A 255 1.46 -12.94 -0.69
C ARG A 255 1.54 -13.04 -2.22
N VAL A 256 0.73 -12.29 -2.95
CA VAL A 256 0.85 -12.14 -4.43
C VAL A 256 2.25 -11.61 -4.79
N MET A 257 2.75 -10.60 -4.08
CA MET A 257 4.08 -10.05 -4.32
C MET A 257 5.21 -10.99 -3.90
N GLU A 258 5.00 -11.82 -2.88
CA GLU A 258 5.95 -12.85 -2.47
C GLU A 258 6.10 -13.95 -3.53
N ILE A 259 4.98 -14.51 -4.01
CA ILE A 259 4.94 -15.47 -5.12
C ILE A 259 5.67 -14.90 -6.35
N GLY A 260 5.44 -13.62 -6.67
CA GLY A 260 6.13 -12.94 -7.77
C GLY A 260 7.65 -12.85 -7.61
N ARG A 261 8.15 -12.57 -6.40
CA ARG A 261 9.59 -12.57 -6.09
C ARG A 261 10.19 -13.97 -6.16
N GLU A 262 9.48 -14.98 -5.68
CA GLU A 262 9.93 -16.38 -5.73
C GLU A 262 10.02 -16.89 -7.16
N TRP A 263 8.99 -16.68 -7.98
CA TRP A 263 9.00 -17.07 -9.40
C TRP A 263 10.12 -16.39 -10.18
N LYS A 264 10.39 -15.11 -9.91
CA LYS A 264 11.54 -14.39 -10.50
C LYS A 264 12.88 -15.01 -10.11
N ARG A 265 13.08 -15.32 -8.83
CA ARG A 265 14.29 -15.99 -8.35
C ARG A 265 14.51 -17.32 -9.08
N ILE A 266 13.47 -18.13 -9.18
CA ILE A 266 13.48 -19.43 -9.88
C ILE A 266 13.83 -19.24 -11.37
N LEU A 267 13.23 -18.25 -12.05
CA LEU A 267 13.53 -17.95 -13.45
C LEU A 267 14.99 -17.54 -13.65
N ILE A 268 15.50 -16.60 -12.84
CA ILE A 268 16.88 -16.11 -12.90
C ILE A 268 17.91 -17.23 -12.60
N GLN A 269 17.58 -18.14 -11.69
CA GLN A 269 18.48 -19.23 -11.28
C GLN A 269 18.49 -20.44 -12.24
N HIS A 270 17.45 -20.61 -13.07
CA HIS A 270 17.25 -21.85 -13.84
C HIS A 270 16.95 -21.66 -15.34
N THR A 271 16.76 -20.43 -15.83
CA THR A 271 16.58 -20.14 -17.26
C THR A 271 17.87 -19.55 -17.86
N PRO A 272 18.48 -20.20 -18.88
CA PRO A 272 19.62 -19.65 -19.61
C PRO A 272 19.34 -18.24 -20.18
N PRO A 273 20.33 -17.32 -20.23
CA PRO A 273 20.11 -15.95 -20.71
C PRO A 273 19.55 -15.86 -22.14
N ASP A 274 19.90 -16.82 -22.99
CA ASP A 274 19.45 -16.95 -24.38
C ASP A 274 18.04 -17.55 -24.50
N GLU A 275 17.58 -18.37 -23.55
CA GLU A 275 16.17 -18.81 -23.46
C GLU A 275 15.28 -17.71 -22.85
N MET A 276 15.81 -16.94 -21.89
CA MET A 276 15.13 -15.82 -21.24
C MET A 276 14.73 -14.73 -22.26
N ASP A 277 15.56 -14.52 -23.29
CA ASP A 277 15.32 -13.64 -24.44
C ASP A 277 14.08 -14.03 -25.28
N ALA A 278 13.69 -15.31 -25.28
CA ALA A 278 12.52 -15.80 -25.99
C ALA A 278 11.22 -15.77 -25.14
N LEU A 279 11.36 -15.71 -23.81
CA LEU A 279 10.26 -15.75 -22.86
C LEU A 279 9.76 -14.36 -22.44
N LEU A 280 10.61 -13.33 -22.54
CA LEU A 280 10.35 -11.99 -22.03
C LEU A 280 10.26 -10.92 -23.14
N PRO A 281 9.22 -10.07 -23.17
CA PRO A 281 9.18 -8.90 -24.04
C PRO A 281 10.37 -7.95 -23.78
N ALA A 282 10.81 -7.21 -24.81
CA ALA A 282 12.02 -6.38 -24.73
C ALA A 282 12.06 -5.37 -23.56
N ALA A 283 10.90 -4.89 -23.08
CA ALA A 283 10.80 -4.03 -21.89
C ALA A 283 11.17 -4.76 -20.59
N TYR A 284 10.81 -6.04 -20.45
CA TYR A 284 11.22 -6.88 -19.32
C TYR A 284 12.71 -7.23 -19.39
N LYS A 285 13.24 -7.50 -20.60
CA LYS A 285 14.63 -7.92 -20.82
C LYS A 285 15.63 -6.96 -20.17
N GLN A 286 15.45 -5.65 -20.37
CA GLN A 286 16.33 -4.62 -19.80
C GLN A 286 16.36 -4.70 -18.27
N HIS A 287 15.19 -4.83 -17.64
CA HIS A 287 15.07 -4.90 -16.18
C HIS A 287 15.61 -6.22 -15.59
N PHE A 288 15.42 -7.35 -16.26
CA PHE A 288 16.02 -8.63 -15.85
C PHE A 288 17.55 -8.60 -15.96
N ILE A 289 18.10 -7.92 -16.96
CA ILE A 289 19.55 -7.69 -17.07
C ILE A 289 20.04 -6.81 -15.92
N GLU A 290 19.33 -5.72 -15.60
CA GLU A 290 19.69 -4.82 -14.51
C GLU A 290 19.65 -5.52 -13.14
N GLN A 291 18.58 -6.27 -12.81
CA GLN A 291 18.51 -7.06 -11.57
C GLN A 291 19.51 -8.22 -11.53
N GLY A 292 19.80 -8.87 -12.67
CA GLY A 292 20.83 -9.91 -12.75
C GLY A 292 22.24 -9.36 -12.52
N ILE A 293 22.51 -8.15 -13.01
CA ILE A 293 23.75 -7.41 -12.72
C ILE A 293 23.80 -6.99 -11.26
N GLU A 294 22.71 -6.47 -10.69
CA GLU A 294 22.64 -6.05 -9.28
C GLU A 294 22.91 -7.23 -8.32
N GLN A 295 22.22 -8.36 -8.49
CA GLN A 295 22.44 -9.57 -7.69
C GLN A 295 23.84 -10.18 -7.91
N GLY A 296 24.36 -10.13 -9.14
CA GLY A 296 25.73 -10.58 -9.45
C GLY A 296 26.81 -9.70 -8.80
N ILE A 297 26.57 -8.39 -8.70
CA ILE A 297 27.43 -7.45 -8.00
C ILE A 297 27.33 -7.67 -6.48
N GLU A 298 26.13 -7.83 -5.92
CA GLU A 298 25.91 -8.07 -4.50
C GLU A 298 26.64 -9.35 -4.02
N GLN A 299 26.40 -10.48 -4.71
CA GLN A 299 27.09 -11.74 -4.43
C GLN A 299 28.61 -11.66 -4.65
N GLY A 300 29.06 -10.93 -5.68
CA GLY A 300 30.48 -10.71 -5.95
C GLY A 300 31.18 -9.87 -4.88
N ILE A 301 30.48 -8.88 -4.32
CA ILE A 301 30.95 -8.06 -3.20
C ILE A 301 30.99 -8.88 -1.91
N GLU A 302 29.92 -9.62 -1.59
CA GLU A 302 29.85 -10.46 -0.38
C GLU A 302 30.97 -11.51 -0.37
N GLN A 303 31.10 -12.31 -1.43
CA GLN A 303 32.18 -13.29 -1.59
C GLN A 303 33.57 -12.64 -1.60
N GLY A 304 33.71 -11.44 -2.17
CA GLY A 304 34.96 -10.69 -2.17
C GLY A 304 35.38 -10.24 -0.78
N ILE A 305 34.43 -9.77 0.03
CA ILE A 305 34.64 -9.36 1.43
C ILE A 305 34.94 -10.58 2.30
N GLU A 306 34.21 -11.69 2.16
CA GLU A 306 34.48 -12.94 2.88
C GLU A 306 35.88 -13.49 2.59
N GLN A 307 36.24 -13.63 1.31
CA GLN A 307 37.57 -14.06 0.92
C GLN A 307 38.68 -13.11 1.39
N GLY A 308 38.41 -11.79 1.40
CA GLY A 308 39.31 -10.79 1.94
C GLY A 308 39.57 -11.00 3.43
N MET A 309 38.51 -11.02 4.24
CA MET A 309 38.58 -11.21 5.69
C MET A 309 39.24 -12.55 6.06
N TYR A 310 38.87 -13.64 5.38
CA TYR A 310 39.50 -14.95 5.54
C TYR A 310 41.02 -14.89 5.28
N ARG A 311 41.46 -14.29 4.17
CA ARG A 311 42.90 -14.17 3.85
C ARG A 311 43.64 -13.35 4.91
N THR A 312 43.08 -12.23 5.35
CA THR A 312 43.65 -11.37 6.40
C THR A 312 43.78 -12.10 7.74
N LEU A 313 42.75 -12.83 8.17
CA LEU A 313 42.81 -13.64 9.39
C LEU A 313 43.88 -14.73 9.29
N VAL A 314 43.93 -15.46 8.18
CA VAL A 314 44.94 -16.51 7.93
C VAL A 314 46.36 -15.95 7.93
N GLU A 315 46.59 -14.74 7.39
CA GLU A 315 47.89 -14.09 7.43
C GLU A 315 48.29 -13.65 8.85
N ILE A 316 47.38 -13.02 9.60
CA ILE A 316 47.59 -12.64 11.01
C ILE A 316 47.90 -13.87 11.86
N LEU A 317 47.09 -14.91 11.75
CA LEU A 317 47.22 -16.14 12.53
C LEU A 317 48.53 -16.85 12.21
N ARG A 318 48.88 -17.03 10.93
CA ARG A 318 50.17 -17.65 10.55
C ARG A 318 51.38 -16.83 11.03
N ARG A 319 51.28 -15.50 11.02
CA ARG A 319 52.36 -14.61 11.47
C ARG A 319 52.53 -14.58 12.99
N ARG A 320 51.47 -14.86 13.77
CA ARG A 320 51.51 -14.93 15.25
C ARG A 320 51.77 -16.34 15.79
N LEU A 321 51.19 -17.37 15.16
CA LEU A 321 51.11 -18.74 15.69
C LEU A 321 51.87 -19.80 14.84
N GLY A 322 52.45 -19.43 13.71
CA GLY A 322 53.25 -20.33 12.86
C GLY A 322 52.42 -21.10 11.83
N GLU A 323 52.76 -22.37 11.58
CA GLU A 323 52.02 -23.19 10.61
C GLU A 323 50.59 -23.47 11.08
N MET A 324 49.61 -23.27 10.19
CA MET A 324 48.19 -23.38 10.52
C MET A 324 47.70 -24.83 10.38
N PRO A 325 47.08 -25.42 11.43
CA PRO A 325 46.47 -26.74 11.34
C PRO A 325 45.38 -26.82 10.26
N THR A 326 45.35 -27.92 9.50
CA THR A 326 44.36 -28.13 8.43
C THR A 326 42.91 -28.07 8.95
N THR A 327 42.66 -28.55 10.16
CA THR A 327 41.36 -28.50 10.84
C THR A 327 40.91 -27.08 11.20
N VAL A 328 41.84 -26.12 11.31
CA VAL A 328 41.54 -24.69 11.51
C VAL A 328 41.24 -24.03 10.15
N ASP A 329 42.05 -24.33 9.13
CA ASP A 329 41.85 -23.86 7.75
C ASP A 329 40.46 -24.26 7.19
N GLU A 330 40.08 -25.53 7.33
CA GLU A 330 38.79 -26.06 6.88
C GLU A 330 37.58 -25.47 7.62
N ARG A 331 37.74 -25.08 8.89
CA ARG A 331 36.69 -24.40 9.66
C ARG A 331 36.59 -22.92 9.27
N LEU A 332 37.72 -22.23 9.11
CA LEU A 332 37.77 -20.84 8.65
C LEU A 332 37.16 -20.65 7.26
N ARG A 333 37.43 -21.56 6.32
CA ARG A 333 36.84 -21.52 4.96
C ARG A 333 35.32 -21.70 4.90
N LYS A 334 34.71 -22.19 5.99
CA LYS A 334 33.24 -22.38 6.12
C LYS A 334 32.57 -21.28 6.95
N CYS A 335 33.32 -20.31 7.45
CA CYS A 335 32.76 -19.20 8.23
C CYS A 335 32.22 -18.10 7.31
N THR A 336 31.02 -17.61 7.59
CA THR A 336 30.46 -16.43 6.90
C THR A 336 31.18 -15.14 7.31
N PHE A 337 30.97 -14.04 6.59
CA PHE A 337 31.57 -12.73 6.92
C PHE A 337 31.38 -12.34 8.38
N ALA A 338 30.16 -12.52 8.92
CA ALA A 338 29.85 -12.20 10.30
C ALA A 338 30.66 -13.06 11.28
N GLN A 339 30.80 -14.36 11.01
CA GLN A 339 31.59 -15.28 11.82
C GLN A 339 33.08 -14.95 11.74
N LEU A 340 33.62 -14.71 10.54
CA LEU A 340 35.01 -14.25 10.34
C LEU A 340 35.28 -12.95 11.10
N ASN A 341 34.38 -11.97 11.05
CA ASN A 341 34.54 -10.69 11.74
C ASN A 341 34.58 -10.84 13.28
N THR A 342 33.86 -11.82 13.86
CA THR A 342 33.97 -12.11 15.31
C THR A 342 35.32 -12.73 15.72
N LEU A 343 36.08 -13.30 14.78
CA LEU A 343 37.37 -13.94 15.04
C LEU A 343 38.55 -12.98 15.01
N VAL A 344 38.35 -11.70 14.67
CA VAL A 344 39.43 -10.70 14.55
C VAL A 344 40.18 -10.50 15.87
N ASN A 345 39.47 -10.28 16.98
CA ASN A 345 40.12 -10.13 18.29
C ASN A 345 40.75 -11.46 18.79
N PRO A 346 40.05 -12.61 18.76
CA PRO A 346 40.67 -13.92 19.03
C PRO A 346 41.96 -14.18 18.24
N ALA A 347 42.04 -13.77 16.96
CA ALA A 347 43.24 -13.93 16.14
C ALA A 347 44.42 -13.02 16.55
N LEU A 348 44.14 -11.92 17.25
CA LEU A 348 45.13 -10.98 17.81
C LEU A 348 45.51 -11.29 19.26
N ASP A 349 44.61 -11.90 20.02
CA ASP A 349 44.76 -12.15 21.46
C ASP A 349 45.34 -13.55 21.78
N ALA A 350 44.88 -14.61 21.10
CA ALA A 350 45.28 -15.99 21.40
C ALA A 350 46.80 -16.22 21.28
N ALA A 351 47.39 -16.97 22.20
CA ALA A 351 48.81 -17.35 22.22
C ALA A 351 49.07 -18.72 21.58
N THR A 352 48.04 -19.57 21.42
CA THR A 352 48.15 -20.89 20.77
C THR A 352 47.03 -21.14 19.75
N TRP A 353 47.24 -22.13 18.88
CA TRP A 353 46.18 -22.61 17.98
C TRP A 353 45.01 -23.27 18.71
N GLU A 354 45.25 -23.87 19.87
CA GLU A 354 44.22 -24.53 20.69
C GLU A 354 43.29 -23.49 21.32
N GLU A 355 43.85 -22.39 21.85
CA GLU A 355 43.09 -21.23 22.30
C GLU A 355 42.27 -20.60 21.17
N PHE A 356 42.87 -20.36 20.00
CA PHE A 356 42.13 -19.82 18.86
C PHE A 356 41.01 -20.76 18.38
N ALA A 357 41.26 -22.07 18.33
CA ALA A 357 40.31 -23.06 17.84
C ALA A 357 39.05 -23.20 18.70
N ALA A 358 39.08 -22.70 19.95
CA ALA A 358 37.92 -22.61 20.84
C ALA A 358 36.94 -21.47 20.49
N TYR A 359 37.41 -20.43 19.78
CA TYR A 359 36.55 -19.33 19.31
C TYR A 359 35.90 -19.59 17.95
N LEU A 360 36.48 -20.51 17.15
CA LEU A 360 35.88 -20.95 15.89
C LEU A 360 34.48 -21.54 16.13
N PRO A 361 33.48 -21.26 15.27
CA PRO A 361 32.15 -21.85 15.38
C PRO A 361 32.21 -23.39 15.46
N THR A 362 31.48 -23.97 16.41
CA THR A 362 31.12 -25.39 16.37
C THR A 362 30.24 -25.61 15.14
N GLN A 363 30.45 -26.70 14.41
CA GLN A 363 29.52 -27.03 13.31
C GLN A 363 28.17 -27.43 13.93
N ALA A 364 27.12 -26.71 13.54
CA ALA A 364 25.75 -27.19 13.66
C ALA A 364 25.50 -28.22 12.55
N GLU A 365 24.59 -29.16 12.82
CA GLU A 365 24.10 -30.15 11.85
C GLU A 365 23.11 -29.53 10.84
#